data_AF-A0A7V9B859-F1
#
_entry.id   AF-A0A7V9B859-F1
#
_cell.length_a   1.000
_cell.length_b   1.000
_cell.length_c   1.000
_cell.angle_alpha   90.00
_cell.angle_beta   90.00
_cell.angle_gamma   90.00
#
_symmetry.space_group_name_H-M   'P 1'
#
loop_
_entity.id
_entity.type
_entity.pdbx_description
1 polymer ?
#
loop_
_entity_poly.entity_id
_entity_poly.type
_entity_poly.pdbx_seq_one_letter_code
_entity_poly.pdbx_strand_id
1 'polypeptide(L)' 'MIPLTLSTGSLYTYGTARVFELAARAGYDGLELMVDGHQD' A
#
# COMPACT_ATOMS: atom_id res chain seq x y z
N MET A 1 -8.49 18.08 -8.00
CA MET A 1 -7.31 17.19 -7.91
C MET A 1 -7.79 15.76 -8.05
N ILE A 2 -7.04 14.89 -8.72
CA ILE A 2 -7.38 13.47 -8.88
C ILE A 2 -6.62 12.69 -7.80
N PRO A 3 -7.27 11.92 -6.92
CA PRO A 3 -6.58 11.13 -5.90
C PRO A 3 -5.60 10.11 -6.48
N LEU A 4 -4.40 10.02 -5.92
CA LEU A 4 -3.38 9.05 -6.28
C LEU A 4 -3.07 8.13 -5.08
N THR A 5 -3.24 6.82 -5.28
CA THR A 5 -3.05 5.80 -4.25
C THR A 5 -1.83 4.92 -4.54
N LEU A 6 -1.15 4.44 -3.49
CA LEU A 6 -0.10 3.44 -3.59
C LEU A 6 -0.66 2.03 -3.35
N SER A 7 -0.41 1.07 -4.24
CA SER A 7 -0.74 -0.34 -3.99
C SER A 7 0.33 -1.02 -3.13
N THR A 8 -0.08 -1.74 -2.09
CA THR A 8 0.84 -2.59 -1.32
C THR A 8 1.38 -3.74 -2.16
N GLY A 9 0.71 -4.11 -3.26
CA GLY A 9 1.21 -5.08 -4.23
C GLY A 9 2.49 -4.59 -4.94
N SER A 10 2.67 -3.28 -5.12
CA SER A 10 3.89 -2.70 -5.72
C SER A 10 5.14 -2.86 -4.85
N LEU A 11 4.97 -3.06 -3.54
CA LEU A 11 6.04 -3.16 -2.55
C LEU A 11 5.79 -4.34 -1.57
N TYR A 12 5.24 -5.45 -2.05
CA TYR A 12 4.78 -6.55 -1.18
C TYR A 12 5.90 -7.15 -0.29
N THR A 13 7.15 -7.06 -0.72
CA THR A 13 8.33 -7.51 0.06
C THR A 13 8.72 -6.60 1.22
N TYR A 14 8.15 -5.39 1.31
CA TYR A 14 8.49 -4.40 2.34
C TYR A 14 7.64 -4.56 3.61
N GLY A 15 6.57 -5.35 3.56
CA GLY A 15 5.60 -5.51 4.63
C GLY A 15 4.64 -4.32 4.75
N THR A 16 3.39 -4.61 5.11
CA THR A 16 2.28 -3.65 5.07
C THR A 16 2.54 -2.38 5.89
N ALA A 17 3.01 -2.52 7.14
CA ALA A 17 3.26 -1.37 8.02
C ALA A 17 4.27 -0.38 7.41
N ARG A 18 5.35 -0.89 6.80
CA ARG A 18 6.36 -0.05 6.17
C ARG A 18 5.84 0.65 4.92
N VAL A 19 5.01 -0.03 4.13
CA VAL A 19 4.41 0.58 2.94
C VAL A 19 3.47 1.74 3.31
N PHE A 20 2.76 1.64 4.45
CA PHE A 20 1.94 2.74 4.97
C PHE A 20 2.78 3.98 5.30
N GLU A 21 3.89 3.79 6.01
CA GLU A 21 4.81 4.89 6.32
C GLU A 21 5.39 5.53 5.05
N LEU A 22 5.75 4.72 4.05
CA LEU A 22 6.29 5.22 2.77
C LEU A 22 5.26 6.00 1.97
N ALA A 23 4.01 5.54 1.91
CA ALA A 23 2.92 6.25 1.22
C ALA A 23 2.69 7.64 1.81
N ALA A 24 2.64 7.74 3.15
CA ALA A 24 2.48 9.00 3.85
C ALA A 24 3.64 9.96 3.59
N ARG A 25 4.89 9.45 3.62
CA ARG A 25 6.09 10.25 3.34
C ARG A 25 6.18 10.73 1.90
N ALA A 26 5.67 9.96 0.95
CA ALA A 26 5.67 10.28 -0.47
C ALA A 26 4.49 11.18 -0.90
N GLY A 27 3.53 11.43 0.00
CA GLY A 27 2.39 12.32 -0.28
C GLY A 27 1.28 11.67 -1.11
N TYR A 28 1.15 10.35 -1.06
CA TYR A 28 -0.02 9.67 -1.65
C TYR A 28 -1.28 9.99 -0.85
N ASP A 29 -2.41 10.04 -1.55
CA ASP A 29 -3.72 10.33 -0.95
C ASP A 29 -4.31 9.11 -0.22
N GLY A 30 -3.76 7.92 -0.46
CA GLY A 30 -4.21 6.69 0.18
C GLY A 30 -3.45 5.45 -0.28
N LEU A 31 -3.96 4.28 0.15
CA LEU A 31 -3.41 2.97 -0.18
C LEU A 31 -4.48 2.03 -0.72
N GLU A 32 -4.07 1.19 -1.67
CA GLU A 32 -4.76 -0.05 -1.99
C GLU A 32 -4.08 -1.18 -1.21
N LEU A 33 -4.85 -1.94 -0.43
CA LEU A 33 -4.36 -3.04 0.39
C LEU A 33 -4.57 -4.37 -0.33
N MET A 34 -3.48 -5.01 -0.73
CA MET A 34 -3.47 -6.39 -1.23
C MET A 34 -3.58 -7.36 -0.05
N VAL A 35 -4.62 -8.19 -0.08
CA VAL A 35 -4.85 -9.28 0.88
C VAL A 35 -4.73 -10.58 0.12
N ASP A 36 -3.79 -11.43 0.51
CA ASP A 36 -3.73 -12.79 -0.01
C ASP A 36 -4.65 -13.68 0.82
N GLY A 37 -5.63 -14.28 0.15
CA GLY A 37 -6.58 -15.19 0.74
C GLY A 37 -6.04 -16.61 0.66
N HIS A 38 -5.07 -16.96 1.52
CA HIS A 38 -4.88 -18.36 1.85
C HIS A 38 -6.12 -18.82 2.63
N GLN A 39 -7.10 -19.31 1.88
CA GLN A 39 -8.19 -20.10 2.42
C GLN A 39 -7.62 -21.48 2.67
N ASP A 40 -7.36 -21.77 3.93
CA ASP A 40 -7.37 -23.15 4.40
C ASP A 40 -8.77 -23.76 4.18
#